data_AF-A0A6A6WDB8-F1
#
_entry.id   AF-A0A6A6WDB8-F1
#
_cell.length_a   1.000
_cell.length_b   1.000
_cell.length_c   1.000
_cell.angle_alpha   90.00
_cell.angle_beta   90.00
_cell.angle_gamma   90.00
#
_symmetry.space_group_name_H-M   'P 1'
#
loop_
_entity.id
_entity.type
_entity.pdbx_description
1 polymer ?
#
loop_
_entity_poly.entity_id
_entity_poly.type
_entity_poly.pdbx_seq_one_letter_code
_entity_poly.pdbx_strand_id
1 'polypeptide(L)'
;MSAFNATPVHCFLSPASLSSHERLHASSTSTTTLFNNPWLFPDSCCNHVNSSLSSSLDEYSSSIPTGYVKSELAAELTPNPKRRRTVKESPSKPPPPTPTLSNVHFMAAGALPTVNQSSSSLQPRPADPHAANAPLSTPRGSRVVAYSNTTPVKWSVPLPTPTSSTETLLAEGCKHLIEIDPRLRTIIERNHCKIFSPDGLKEVIDPFMSLASGIIGQQVSGAAASSIRKKFVLLFDANPPKDYFPSPEAIAKTSIEKLRTAGLSQRKAEYIQGLAEKFNSGELSAQKLVSATDQEVMHMLVTVRGIGPWSAEMFATFALKRMDVFSTGDLGIQRGMAVLAGRDVNKLRTKGGKWKYMTEKEMVEMSSKFAPYRSLFMWYMWRLSDTNTDVLTT
;
A
#
# COMPACT_ATOMS: atom_id res chain seq x y z
N MET A 1 -46.86 24.24 52.38
CA MET A 1 -47.01 23.40 53.59
C MET A 1 -46.54 22.00 53.22
N SER A 2 -45.52 21.37 53.81
CA SER A 2 -44.41 21.81 54.69
C SER A 2 -43.28 20.76 54.47
N ALA A 3 -42.02 21.05 54.19
CA ALA A 3 -41.02 21.92 54.86
C ALA A 3 -40.39 21.30 56.13
N PHE A 4 -39.21 20.68 55.98
CA PHE A 4 -38.08 20.45 56.93
C PHE A 4 -36.96 19.77 56.09
N ASN A 5 -35.68 20.20 55.94
CA ASN A 5 -34.62 20.76 56.81
C ASN A 5 -34.14 19.77 57.91
N ALA A 6 -32.84 19.54 58.17
CA ALA A 6 -31.60 20.28 57.81
C ALA A 6 -30.29 19.43 57.85
N THR A 7 -29.15 20.05 57.49
CA THR A 7 -27.74 19.60 57.72
C THR A 7 -27.08 20.33 58.91
N PRO A 8 -26.03 19.79 59.58
CA PRO A 8 -24.64 20.32 59.42
C PRO A 8 -23.51 19.23 59.50
N VAL A 9 -22.37 19.27 58.78
CA VAL A 9 -21.12 20.12 58.84
C VAL A 9 -20.05 19.71 59.90
N HIS A 10 -18.80 19.55 59.42
CA HIS A 10 -17.43 19.55 60.01
C HIS A 10 -16.62 18.29 59.60
N CYS A 11 -15.53 18.35 58.80
CA CYS A 11 -14.21 19.01 58.94
C CYS A 11 -13.33 18.42 60.07
N PHE A 12 -12.11 17.93 59.76
CA PHE A 12 -10.83 18.34 60.39
C PHE A 12 -9.57 17.66 59.74
N LEU A 13 -8.56 18.48 59.41
CA LEU A 13 -7.09 18.29 59.27
C LEU A 13 -6.37 17.07 58.61
N SER A 14 -5.26 17.42 57.93
CA SER A 14 -4.02 16.65 57.63
C SER A 14 -2.89 17.09 58.63
N PRO A 15 -1.62 16.58 58.69
CA PRO A 15 -0.73 16.18 57.58
C PRO A 15 0.34 15.06 57.87
N ALA A 16 1.34 14.95 56.97
CA ALA A 16 2.74 14.46 57.19
C ALA A 16 2.99 12.94 57.45
N SER A 17 4.20 12.35 57.25
CA SER A 17 5.35 12.62 56.35
C SER A 17 6.45 11.53 56.50
N LEU A 18 7.33 11.33 55.50
CA LEU A 18 8.65 10.60 55.57
C LEU A 18 8.59 9.07 55.86
N SER A 19 9.61 8.24 55.63
CA SER A 19 10.64 8.18 54.55
C SER A 19 11.32 6.78 54.49
N SER A 20 11.95 6.46 53.35
CA SER A 20 13.13 5.59 53.15
C SER A 20 13.43 4.35 54.02
N HIS A 21 13.47 3.15 53.42
CA HIS A 21 14.73 2.41 53.13
C HIS A 21 14.53 1.13 52.30
N GLU A 22 15.61 0.56 51.75
CA GLU A 22 15.53 -0.62 50.87
C GLU A 22 15.42 -1.98 51.60
N ARG A 23 14.91 -2.98 50.87
CA ARG A 23 15.75 -4.15 50.61
C ARG A 23 15.46 -4.82 49.26
N LEU A 24 16.50 -5.39 48.68
CA LEU A 24 16.52 -6.05 47.37
C LEU A 24 15.95 -7.48 47.44
N HIS A 25 15.33 -7.95 46.37
CA HIS A 25 15.60 -9.27 45.79
C HIS A 25 15.33 -9.24 44.28
N ALA A 26 15.94 -10.16 43.52
CA ALA A 26 16.17 -10.01 42.08
C ALA A 26 15.58 -11.14 41.21
N SER A 27 15.76 -10.97 39.89
CA SER A 27 15.24 -11.79 38.78
C SER A 27 13.74 -11.57 38.45
N SER A 28 13.31 -11.68 37.19
CA SER A 28 14.04 -12.03 35.96
C SER A 28 13.80 -11.03 34.81
N THR A 29 14.82 -10.80 34.01
CA THR A 29 14.74 -9.96 32.80
C THR A 29 14.13 -10.76 31.64
N SER A 30 12.92 -10.40 31.24
CA SER A 30 12.34 -10.84 29.95
C SER A 30 12.48 -9.72 28.93
N THR A 31 13.42 -9.87 28.00
CA THR A 31 13.72 -8.87 26.95
C THR A 31 12.53 -8.71 26.00
N THR A 32 11.75 -7.64 26.16
CA THR A 32 10.66 -7.32 25.23
C THR A 32 11.24 -6.87 23.89
N THR A 33 11.12 -7.73 22.88
CA THR A 33 11.61 -7.46 21.52
C THR A 33 10.77 -6.37 20.85
N LEU A 34 11.24 -5.12 20.92
CA LEU A 34 10.63 -3.99 20.23
C LEU A 34 10.69 -4.18 18.70
N PHE A 35 9.56 -4.58 18.11
CA PHE A 35 9.36 -4.55 16.66
C PHE A 35 9.15 -3.11 16.16
N ASN A 36 10.20 -2.29 16.26
CA ASN A 36 10.25 -1.00 15.57
C ASN A 36 10.15 -1.25 14.06
N ASN A 37 9.09 -0.75 13.44
CA ASN A 37 8.79 -0.94 12.02
C ASN A 37 9.05 0.38 11.26
N PRO A 38 10.20 0.56 10.60
CA PRO A 38 10.75 1.88 10.24
C PRO A 38 10.17 2.45 8.93
N TRP A 39 8.85 2.41 8.75
CA TRP A 39 8.16 2.85 7.53
C TRP A 39 7.19 4.00 7.78
N LEU A 40 7.70 5.06 8.44
CA LEU A 40 7.08 6.38 8.39
C LEU A 40 7.23 6.97 6.98
N PHE A 41 6.28 7.82 6.57
CA PHE A 41 6.51 8.75 5.48
C PHE A 41 7.54 9.79 5.96
N PRO A 42 8.72 9.92 5.32
CA PRO A 42 9.69 10.92 5.74
C PRO A 42 9.31 12.28 5.15
N ASP A 43 8.85 13.20 6.01
CA ASP A 43 8.89 14.63 5.69
C ASP A 43 10.35 15.10 5.68
N SER A 44 10.71 15.93 4.69
CA SER A 44 12.11 16.24 4.40
C SER A 44 12.59 17.51 5.10
N CYS A 45 13.71 17.41 5.81
CA CYS A 45 14.57 18.54 6.18
C CYS A 45 16.03 18.13 5.96
N CYS A 46 16.84 19.03 5.40
CA CYS A 46 18.26 18.81 5.16
C CYS A 46 19.12 19.26 6.34
N ASN A 47 20.31 18.65 6.52
CA ASN A 47 21.57 19.41 6.67
C ASN A 47 22.84 18.52 6.61
N HIS A 48 23.56 18.67 5.50
CA HIS A 48 25.01 18.80 5.30
C HIS A 48 26.07 18.52 6.42
N VAL A 49 27.29 18.14 5.94
CA VAL A 49 28.64 18.30 6.56
C VAL A 49 29.02 17.22 7.64
N ASN A 50 30.19 16.54 7.64
CA ASN A 50 31.39 16.55 6.76
C ASN A 50 32.13 15.18 6.68
N SER A 51 33.32 15.17 6.04
CA SER A 51 34.34 14.08 5.98
C SER A 51 34.84 13.58 7.37
N SER A 52 35.59 12.50 7.59
CA SER A 52 36.76 11.88 6.87
C SER A 52 37.01 10.42 7.40
N LEU A 53 38.08 9.61 7.13
CA LEU A 53 39.30 9.68 6.29
C LEU A 53 39.80 8.25 5.83
N SER A 54 40.94 7.74 6.33
CA SER A 54 41.71 6.51 6.00
C SER A 54 41.68 5.47 7.16
N SER A 55 42.30 4.27 7.15
CA SER A 55 43.29 3.60 6.27
C SER A 55 43.26 2.05 6.40
N SER A 56 44.01 1.36 5.55
CA SER A 56 44.31 -0.09 5.52
C SER A 56 45.11 -0.65 6.71
N LEU A 57 45.18 -1.99 6.83
CA LEU A 57 46.44 -2.77 6.97
C LEU A 57 46.21 -4.31 6.82
N ASP A 58 46.80 -4.86 5.74
CA ASP A 58 47.62 -6.09 5.60
C ASP A 58 47.11 -7.53 5.83
N GLU A 59 47.90 -8.46 5.27
CA GLU A 59 47.65 -9.89 5.05
C GLU A 59 48.35 -10.81 6.07
N TYR A 60 47.94 -12.08 6.14
CA TYR A 60 48.91 -13.19 6.27
C TYR A 60 48.40 -14.47 5.60
N SER A 61 49.32 -15.37 5.24
CA SER A 61 49.09 -16.51 4.32
C SER A 61 49.78 -17.80 4.80
N SER A 62 49.74 -18.86 3.97
CA SER A 62 50.31 -20.22 4.15
C SER A 62 49.61 -21.14 5.18
N SER A 63 49.58 -22.48 5.03
CA SER A 63 49.84 -23.35 3.85
C SER A 63 49.29 -24.78 4.08
N ILE A 64 49.07 -25.54 3.00
CA ILE A 64 48.65 -26.96 3.01
C ILE A 64 49.86 -27.88 2.73
N PRO A 65 49.92 -29.09 3.34
CA PRO A 65 50.41 -30.26 2.60
C PRO A 65 49.37 -31.42 2.56
N THR A 66 49.63 -32.40 1.69
CA THR A 66 48.65 -33.38 1.19
C THR A 66 48.87 -34.83 1.62
N GLY A 67 47.77 -35.55 1.85
CA GLY A 67 47.52 -36.85 1.20
C GLY A 67 47.83 -38.14 1.97
N TYR A 68 46.94 -39.13 1.81
CA TYR A 68 47.27 -40.52 1.43
C TYR A 68 45.99 -41.25 0.99
N VAL A 69 46.12 -42.35 0.23
CA VAL A 69 44.99 -43.16 -0.27
C VAL A 69 45.29 -44.65 -0.10
N LYS A 70 44.30 -45.44 0.36
CA LYS A 70 44.16 -46.86 -0.01
C LYS A 70 42.73 -47.38 0.16
N SER A 71 42.44 -48.44 -0.58
CA SER A 71 41.15 -49.16 -0.67
C SER A 71 41.16 -50.45 0.16
N GLU A 72 39.98 -50.98 0.51
CA GLU A 72 39.58 -52.36 0.12
C GLU A 72 38.08 -52.61 0.32
N LEU A 73 37.62 -53.86 0.12
CA LEU A 73 36.29 -54.19 -0.42
C LEU A 73 35.39 -55.03 0.52
N ALA A 74 34.08 -54.83 0.37
CA ALA A 74 32.95 -55.76 0.59
C ALA A 74 32.92 -56.74 1.80
N ALA A 75 31.85 -56.62 2.59
CA ALA A 75 31.17 -57.75 3.23
C ALA A 75 29.65 -57.44 3.32
N GLU A 76 28.80 -58.41 3.00
CA GLU A 76 27.33 -58.24 2.92
C GLU A 76 26.61 -59.32 3.74
N LEU A 77 25.77 -58.92 4.70
CA LEU A 77 24.86 -59.81 5.44
C LEU A 77 23.52 -59.12 5.73
N THR A 78 22.49 -59.95 5.94
CA THR A 78 21.06 -59.69 5.66
C THR A 78 20.28 -58.87 6.71
N PRO A 79 19.08 -58.35 6.36
CA PRO A 79 18.37 -57.32 7.15
C PRO A 79 17.35 -57.87 8.17
N ASN A 80 16.96 -57.02 9.13
CA ASN A 80 15.83 -57.26 10.06
C ASN A 80 15.02 -55.94 10.24
N PRO A 81 13.67 -55.94 10.27
CA PRO A 81 12.89 -54.78 9.82
C PRO A 81 12.61 -53.73 10.91
N LYS A 82 12.91 -52.45 10.62
CA LYS A 82 12.54 -51.31 11.48
C LYS A 82 11.37 -50.50 10.91
N ARG A 83 10.16 -50.96 11.25
CA ARG A 83 8.94 -50.18 11.56
C ARG A 83 8.77 -48.86 10.78
N ARG A 84 8.13 -48.93 9.61
CA ARG A 84 7.76 -47.79 8.73
C ARG A 84 7.04 -46.68 9.53
N ARG A 85 7.73 -45.59 9.85
CA ARG A 85 7.11 -44.37 10.41
C ARG A 85 6.28 -43.72 9.31
N THR A 86 4.97 -43.62 9.52
CA THR A 86 4.08 -42.82 8.68
C THR A 86 4.41 -41.34 8.86
N VAL A 87 4.94 -40.72 7.81
CA VAL A 87 5.12 -39.26 7.77
C VAL A 87 3.72 -38.64 7.72
N LYS A 88 3.37 -37.87 8.76
CA LYS A 88 2.11 -37.12 8.79
C LYS A 88 2.21 -35.98 7.77
N GLU A 89 1.35 -36.03 6.77
CA GLU A 89 1.24 -34.98 5.76
C GLU A 89 0.78 -33.67 6.44
N SER A 90 1.52 -32.58 6.19
CA SER A 90 1.30 -31.28 6.84
C SER A 90 0.36 -30.41 6.00
N PRO A 91 -0.88 -30.12 6.45
CA PRO A 91 -1.87 -29.47 5.61
C PRO A 91 -1.62 -27.96 5.46
N SER A 92 -1.86 -27.46 4.24
CA SER A 92 -1.92 -26.05 3.82
C SER A 92 -0.65 -25.21 3.98
N LYS A 93 -0.06 -24.83 2.84
CA LYS A 93 0.59 -23.51 2.70
C LYS A 93 -0.47 -22.43 2.99
N PRO A 94 -0.09 -21.26 3.56
CA PRO A 94 -1.02 -20.15 3.73
C PRO A 94 -1.57 -19.69 2.36
N PRO A 95 -2.76 -19.06 2.31
CA PRO A 95 -3.25 -18.43 1.10
C PRO A 95 -2.25 -17.37 0.60
N PRO A 96 -2.22 -17.05 -0.71
CA PRO A 96 -1.33 -16.01 -1.23
C PRO A 96 -1.62 -14.70 -0.49
N PRO A 97 -0.59 -13.93 -0.11
CA PRO A 97 -0.79 -12.67 0.59
C PRO A 97 -1.53 -11.68 -0.31
N THR A 98 -2.58 -11.05 0.23
CA THR A 98 -3.06 -9.76 -0.30
C THR A 98 -1.85 -8.84 -0.43
N PRO A 99 -1.62 -8.15 -1.56
CA PRO A 99 -0.38 -7.40 -1.74
C PRO A 99 -0.28 -6.31 -0.69
N THR A 100 0.82 -6.30 0.07
CA THR A 100 1.04 -5.39 1.21
C THR A 100 0.89 -3.91 0.81
N LEU A 101 0.59 -3.02 1.77
CA LEU A 101 0.59 -1.56 1.60
C LEU A 101 1.81 -1.01 0.83
N SER A 102 2.98 -1.66 0.91
CA SER A 102 4.15 -1.32 0.08
C SER A 102 3.85 -1.32 -1.43
N ASN A 103 2.93 -2.16 -1.92
CA ASN A 103 2.54 -2.26 -3.33
C ASN A 103 1.59 -1.14 -3.77
N VAL A 104 0.78 -0.60 -2.86
CA VAL A 104 0.03 0.64 -3.10
C VAL A 104 1.01 1.77 -3.43
N HIS A 105 2.14 1.86 -2.72
CA HIS A 105 3.17 2.86 -3.05
C HIS A 105 3.76 2.67 -4.45
N PHE A 106 3.96 1.44 -4.95
CA PHE A 106 4.43 1.23 -6.34
C PHE A 106 3.39 1.56 -7.41
N MET A 107 2.10 1.49 -7.10
CA MET A 107 1.04 1.97 -7.99
C MET A 107 0.95 3.50 -7.96
N ALA A 108 1.03 4.12 -6.77
CA ALA A 108 1.07 5.58 -6.61
C ALA A 108 2.35 6.21 -7.20
N ALA A 109 3.48 5.50 -7.18
CA ALA A 109 4.76 5.90 -7.80
C ALA A 109 4.73 5.91 -9.34
N GLY A 110 3.54 5.78 -9.96
CA GLY A 110 3.29 6.25 -11.33
C GLY A 110 3.25 7.79 -11.45
N ALA A 111 3.26 8.53 -10.34
CA ALA A 111 3.41 9.98 -10.32
C ALA A 111 4.77 10.41 -10.88
N LEU A 112 4.75 11.27 -11.88
CA LEU A 112 5.94 11.89 -12.47
C LEU A 112 6.26 13.21 -11.75
N PRO A 113 7.42 13.35 -11.07
CA PRO A 113 7.89 14.64 -10.58
C PRO A 113 8.09 15.64 -11.73
N THR A 114 7.87 16.92 -11.47
CA THR A 114 7.66 17.94 -12.50
C THR A 114 8.93 18.36 -13.25
N VAL A 115 9.41 17.51 -14.17
CA VAL A 115 10.57 17.78 -15.05
C VAL A 115 10.23 18.84 -16.09
N ASN A 116 10.49 20.12 -15.76
CA ASN A 116 10.55 21.33 -16.61
C ASN A 116 9.43 21.64 -17.62
N GLN A 117 8.41 20.79 -17.77
CA GLN A 117 7.13 21.16 -18.39
C GLN A 117 6.26 21.91 -17.37
N SER A 118 6.69 23.15 -17.11
CA SER A 118 5.97 24.22 -16.41
C SER A 118 4.95 23.75 -15.35
N SER A 119 5.36 23.79 -14.07
CA SER A 119 4.49 23.70 -12.89
C SER A 119 3.47 24.86 -12.77
N SER A 120 3.33 25.69 -13.81
CA SER A 120 2.35 26.75 -13.93
C SER A 120 0.93 26.17 -13.95
N SER A 121 0.35 26.09 -12.76
CA SER A 121 -1.08 25.91 -12.49
C SER A 121 -1.83 24.91 -13.40
N LEU A 122 -1.86 23.65 -12.94
CA LEU A 122 -3.14 22.94 -12.98
C LEU A 122 -4.12 23.75 -12.12
N GLN A 123 -4.96 24.54 -12.80
CA GLN A 123 -5.93 25.41 -12.16
C GLN A 123 -6.97 24.59 -11.38
N PRO A 124 -7.56 25.15 -10.31
CA PRO A 124 -8.73 24.57 -9.66
C PRO A 124 -9.78 24.19 -10.68
N ARG A 125 -10.18 22.91 -10.70
CA ARG A 125 -11.14 22.35 -11.66
C ARG A 125 -12.26 21.60 -10.93
N PRO A 126 -13.42 21.37 -11.59
CA PRO A 126 -14.43 20.49 -11.03
C PRO A 126 -13.87 19.09 -10.77
N ALA A 127 -14.31 18.50 -9.67
CA ALA A 127 -13.93 17.17 -9.21
C ALA A 127 -15.19 16.39 -8.83
N ASP A 128 -15.11 15.07 -8.96
CA ASP A 128 -16.24 14.19 -8.67
C ASP A 128 -15.74 12.84 -8.14
N PRO A 129 -16.40 12.24 -7.12
CA PRO A 129 -15.97 10.97 -6.55
C PRO A 129 -15.91 9.79 -7.52
N HIS A 130 -16.72 9.78 -8.58
CA HIS A 130 -16.81 8.72 -9.60
C HIS A 130 -16.01 9.05 -10.87
N ALA A 131 -15.18 10.11 -10.85
CA ALA A 131 -14.35 10.54 -11.97
C ALA A 131 -12.84 10.44 -11.68
N ALA A 132 -12.02 10.53 -12.73
CA ALA A 132 -10.57 10.64 -12.58
C ALA A 132 -10.16 12.05 -12.09
N ASN A 133 -9.89 12.16 -10.78
CA ASN A 133 -9.44 13.40 -10.17
C ASN A 133 -7.92 13.63 -10.34
N ALA A 134 -7.16 12.60 -10.70
CA ALA A 134 -5.78 12.74 -11.17
C ALA A 134 -5.70 13.17 -12.66
N PRO A 135 -4.77 14.07 -13.04
CA PRO A 135 -4.29 14.20 -14.41
C PRO A 135 -3.53 12.95 -14.85
N LEU A 136 -3.86 12.41 -16.02
CA LEU A 136 -3.17 11.24 -16.58
C LEU A 136 -2.26 11.65 -17.74
N SER A 137 -1.02 11.14 -17.79
CA SER A 137 -0.17 11.27 -18.98
C SER A 137 -0.62 10.29 -20.08
N THR A 138 -0.19 10.58 -21.32
CA THR A 138 -0.26 9.64 -22.44
C THR A 138 1.15 9.20 -22.85
N PRO A 139 1.32 8.06 -23.55
CA PRO A 139 2.62 7.64 -24.10
C PRO A 139 3.28 8.64 -25.07
N ARG A 140 2.58 9.70 -25.49
CA ARG A 140 3.10 10.79 -26.35
C ARG A 140 3.29 12.11 -25.58
N GLY A 141 3.34 12.07 -24.25
CA GLY A 141 3.64 13.22 -23.40
C GLY A 141 2.51 14.25 -23.20
N SER A 142 1.41 14.18 -23.96
CA SER A 142 0.21 14.99 -23.67
C SER A 142 -0.53 14.47 -22.44
N ARG A 143 -1.32 15.33 -21.80
CA ARG A 143 -2.05 15.04 -20.55
C ARG A 143 -3.56 15.01 -20.80
N VAL A 144 -4.29 14.22 -20.01
CA VAL A 144 -5.76 14.11 -20.00
C VAL A 144 -6.27 14.39 -18.59
N VAL A 145 -7.39 15.11 -18.48
CA VAL A 145 -8.06 15.44 -17.21
C VAL A 145 -9.57 15.33 -17.41
N ALA A 146 -10.30 14.92 -16.36
CA ALA A 146 -11.75 15.05 -16.34
C ALA A 146 -12.17 16.53 -16.31
N TYR A 147 -13.39 16.83 -16.76
CA TYR A 147 -13.99 18.18 -16.72
C TYR A 147 -13.17 19.29 -17.43
N SER A 148 -12.48 18.96 -18.53
CA SER A 148 -11.81 19.96 -19.37
C SER A 148 -12.60 20.32 -20.62
N ASN A 149 -12.73 21.62 -20.85
CA ASN A 149 -13.32 22.19 -22.07
C ASN A 149 -12.36 22.14 -23.28
N THR A 150 -11.08 21.81 -23.09
CA THR A 150 -10.06 21.79 -24.17
C THR A 150 -9.86 20.42 -24.81
N THR A 151 -10.44 19.36 -24.24
CA THR A 151 -10.41 18.01 -24.82
C THR A 151 -11.60 17.78 -25.74
N PRO A 152 -11.42 17.61 -27.07
CA PRO A 152 -12.51 17.31 -28.02
C PRO A 152 -12.94 15.84 -27.95
N VAL A 153 -13.12 15.31 -26.73
CA VAL A 153 -13.52 13.94 -26.46
C VAL A 153 -15.04 13.90 -26.42
N LYS A 154 -15.64 13.27 -27.43
CA LYS A 154 -17.07 12.93 -27.42
C LYS A 154 -17.27 11.73 -26.49
N TRP A 155 -17.52 12.00 -25.22
CA TRP A 155 -17.67 10.99 -24.17
C TRP A 155 -18.73 9.95 -24.54
N SER A 156 -18.42 8.66 -24.39
CA SER A 156 -19.36 7.55 -24.64
C SER A 156 -20.45 7.45 -23.58
N VAL A 157 -20.13 7.88 -22.36
CA VAL A 157 -21.04 8.10 -21.23
C VAL A 157 -20.76 9.53 -20.73
N PRO A 158 -21.77 10.37 -20.44
CA PRO A 158 -21.53 11.67 -19.82
C PRO A 158 -20.76 11.52 -18.50
N LEU A 159 -19.81 12.41 -18.23
CA LEU A 159 -19.21 12.50 -16.90
C LEU A 159 -20.30 12.83 -15.85
N PRO A 160 -20.17 12.35 -14.60
CA PRO A 160 -21.04 12.75 -13.50
C PRO A 160 -21.13 14.28 -13.35
N THR A 161 -22.20 14.78 -12.73
CA THR A 161 -22.30 16.22 -12.42
C THR A 161 -21.43 16.51 -11.20
N PRO A 162 -20.32 17.27 -11.33
CA PRO A 162 -19.31 17.36 -10.29
C PRO A 162 -19.85 18.07 -9.04
N THR A 163 -19.72 17.41 -7.90
CA THR A 163 -20.17 17.94 -6.59
C THR A 163 -19.21 18.95 -5.98
N SER A 164 -17.93 18.92 -6.40
CA SER A 164 -16.81 19.46 -5.63
C SER A 164 -15.74 20.06 -6.55
N SER A 165 -14.64 20.58 -5.98
CA SER A 165 -13.47 21.05 -6.73
C SER A 165 -12.19 20.33 -6.29
N THR A 166 -11.13 20.35 -7.12
CA THR A 166 -9.82 19.79 -6.74
C THR A 166 -9.17 20.48 -5.53
N GLU A 167 -9.65 21.66 -5.11
CA GLU A 167 -9.16 22.31 -3.89
C GLU A 167 -9.99 21.96 -2.64
N THR A 168 -11.25 21.51 -2.81
CA THR A 168 -12.21 21.29 -1.71
C THR A 168 -12.55 19.82 -1.44
N LEU A 169 -12.34 18.93 -2.41
CA LEU A 169 -12.78 17.53 -2.39
C LEU A 169 -12.37 16.74 -1.12
N LEU A 170 -11.13 16.87 -0.64
CA LEU A 170 -10.69 16.23 0.61
C LEU A 170 -11.38 16.82 1.85
N ALA A 171 -11.59 18.14 1.90
CA ALA A 171 -12.22 18.79 3.04
C ALA A 171 -13.71 18.41 3.14
N GLU A 172 -14.41 18.37 2.01
CA GLU A 172 -15.79 17.88 1.89
C GLU A 172 -15.89 16.40 2.30
N GLY A 173 -14.99 15.55 1.79
CA GLY A 173 -14.93 14.14 2.16
C GLY A 173 -14.68 13.91 3.66
N CYS A 174 -13.66 14.57 4.23
CA CYS A 174 -13.37 14.48 5.67
C CYS A 174 -14.55 14.97 6.53
N LYS A 175 -15.21 16.06 6.13
CA LYS A 175 -16.43 16.55 6.80
C LYS A 175 -17.52 15.48 6.79
N HIS A 176 -17.83 14.93 5.61
CA HIS A 176 -18.85 13.88 5.46
C HIS A 176 -18.56 12.64 6.32
N LEU A 177 -17.30 12.17 6.37
CA LEU A 177 -16.94 11.03 7.23
C LEU A 177 -17.22 11.30 8.72
N ILE A 178 -16.96 12.52 9.20
CA ILE A 178 -17.21 12.93 10.60
C ILE A 178 -18.71 13.10 10.87
N GLU A 179 -19.49 13.55 9.89
CA GLU A 179 -20.96 13.67 10.00
C GLU A 179 -21.65 12.29 10.08
N ILE A 180 -21.08 11.26 9.43
CA ILE A 180 -21.59 9.87 9.46
C ILE A 180 -21.11 9.10 10.71
N ASP A 181 -19.84 9.27 11.13
CA ASP A 181 -19.31 8.67 12.36
C ASP A 181 -18.31 9.62 13.05
N PRO A 182 -18.75 10.38 14.07
CA PRO A 182 -17.90 11.36 14.76
C PRO A 182 -16.61 10.80 15.35
N ARG A 183 -16.52 9.48 15.59
CA ARG A 183 -15.32 8.81 16.11
C ARG A 183 -14.16 8.85 15.11
N LEU A 184 -14.44 9.10 13.83
CA LEU A 184 -13.42 9.29 12.80
C LEU A 184 -12.66 10.62 12.94
N ARG A 185 -13.18 11.60 13.69
CA ARG A 185 -12.51 12.89 13.95
C ARG A 185 -11.06 12.72 14.38
N THR A 186 -10.83 11.95 15.44
CA THR A 186 -9.52 11.78 16.07
C THR A 186 -8.48 11.14 15.13
N ILE A 187 -8.89 10.24 14.23
CA ILE A 187 -7.98 9.64 13.25
C ILE A 187 -7.76 10.55 12.03
N ILE A 188 -8.76 11.33 11.63
CA ILE A 188 -8.68 12.34 10.56
C ILE A 188 -7.71 13.47 10.94
N GLU A 189 -7.90 14.09 12.11
CA GLU A 189 -7.08 15.20 12.60
C GLU A 189 -5.61 14.79 12.81
N ARG A 190 -5.34 13.50 13.09
CA ARG A 190 -3.98 12.95 13.26
C ARG A 190 -3.34 12.41 11.97
N ASN A 191 -4.10 12.22 10.88
CA ASN A 191 -3.60 11.63 9.64
C ASN A 191 -4.10 12.43 8.43
N HIS A 192 -3.32 13.41 7.98
CA HIS A 192 -3.63 14.16 6.76
C HIS A 192 -3.45 13.28 5.50
N CYS A 193 -4.51 13.14 4.70
CA CYS A 193 -4.47 12.33 3.48
C CYS A 193 -3.85 13.09 2.29
N LYS A 194 -2.51 13.10 2.21
CA LYS A 194 -1.74 13.75 1.12
C LYS A 194 -2.13 13.31 -0.31
N ILE A 195 -2.82 12.19 -0.47
CA ILE A 195 -3.21 11.60 -1.77
C ILE A 195 -4.39 12.32 -2.41
N PHE A 196 -5.39 12.70 -1.61
CA PHE A 196 -6.58 13.41 -2.07
C PHE A 196 -6.51 14.93 -1.76
N SER A 197 -5.42 15.40 -1.14
CA SER A 197 -5.18 16.83 -0.94
C SER A 197 -5.05 17.56 -2.29
N PRO A 198 -5.18 18.89 -2.34
CA PRO A 198 -5.13 19.62 -3.61
C PRO A 198 -3.82 19.43 -4.37
N ASP A 199 -2.69 19.28 -3.67
CA ASP A 199 -1.39 18.96 -4.27
C ASP A 199 -1.33 17.51 -4.77
N GLY A 200 -1.89 16.57 -4.00
CA GLY A 200 -2.09 15.19 -4.45
C GLY A 200 -2.92 15.11 -5.74
N LEU A 201 -4.00 15.89 -5.85
CA LEU A 201 -4.83 15.97 -7.06
C LEU A 201 -4.15 16.70 -8.24
N LYS A 202 -2.97 17.32 -8.04
CA LYS A 202 -2.15 17.93 -9.10
C LYS A 202 -1.02 17.02 -9.61
N GLU A 203 -0.72 15.91 -8.92
CA GLU A 203 0.28 14.91 -9.38
C GLU A 203 -0.15 14.27 -10.71
N VAL A 204 0.68 14.41 -11.76
CA VAL A 204 0.43 13.77 -13.05
C VAL A 204 0.85 12.30 -12.99
N ILE A 205 -0.09 11.39 -13.21
CA ILE A 205 0.13 9.94 -13.14
C ILE A 205 0.28 9.36 -14.54
N ASP A 206 1.29 8.52 -14.76
CA ASP A 206 1.34 7.66 -15.94
C ASP A 206 0.61 6.32 -15.67
N PRO A 207 -0.53 6.04 -16.36
CA PRO A 207 -1.32 4.84 -16.10
C PRO A 207 -0.58 3.54 -16.37
N PHE A 208 0.29 3.52 -17.38
CA PHE A 208 1.00 2.31 -17.78
C PHE A 208 2.16 2.03 -16.83
N MET A 209 2.97 3.04 -16.50
CA MET A 209 4.03 2.97 -15.50
C MET A 209 3.50 2.59 -14.12
N SER A 210 2.34 3.14 -13.72
CA SER A 210 1.65 2.80 -12.47
C SER A 210 1.26 1.31 -12.42
N LEU A 211 0.53 0.82 -13.43
CA LEU A 211 0.08 -0.58 -13.48
C LEU A 211 1.26 -1.56 -13.60
N ALA A 212 2.24 -1.25 -14.45
CA ALA A 212 3.44 -2.07 -14.61
C ALA A 212 4.28 -2.10 -13.33
N SER A 213 4.48 -0.97 -12.65
CA SER A 213 5.18 -0.91 -11.35
C SER A 213 4.42 -1.67 -10.26
N GLY A 214 3.09 -1.63 -10.28
CA GLY A 214 2.23 -2.49 -9.45
C GLY A 214 2.51 -3.98 -9.66
N ILE A 215 2.56 -4.44 -10.92
CA ILE A 215 2.91 -5.85 -11.26
C ILE A 215 4.35 -6.19 -10.82
N ILE A 216 5.31 -5.27 -10.97
CA ILE A 216 6.68 -5.43 -10.46
C ILE A 216 6.67 -5.66 -8.93
N GLY A 217 5.85 -4.92 -8.17
CA GLY A 217 5.77 -5.03 -6.71
C GLY A 217 5.16 -6.34 -6.17
N GLN A 218 4.19 -6.94 -6.88
CA GLN A 218 3.41 -8.08 -6.37
C GLN A 218 4.26 -9.19 -5.71
N GLN A 219 3.92 -9.55 -4.47
CA GLN A 219 4.56 -10.64 -3.70
C GLN A 219 6.07 -10.48 -3.44
N VAL A 220 6.64 -9.27 -3.54
CA VAL A 220 8.02 -8.97 -3.09
C VAL A 220 8.06 -7.81 -2.09
N SER A 221 9.20 -7.58 -1.45
CA SER A 221 9.42 -6.41 -0.58
C SER A 221 9.64 -5.15 -1.42
N GLY A 222 9.41 -3.96 -0.84
CA GLY A 222 9.61 -2.70 -1.56
C GLY A 222 11.04 -2.49 -2.06
N ALA A 223 12.05 -2.88 -1.27
CA ALA A 223 13.46 -2.83 -1.70
C ALA A 223 13.72 -3.75 -2.92
N ALA A 224 13.11 -4.93 -2.97
CA ALA A 224 13.19 -5.84 -4.11
C ALA A 224 12.45 -5.27 -5.33
N ALA A 225 11.25 -4.71 -5.16
CA ALA A 225 10.49 -4.07 -6.22
C ALA A 225 11.26 -2.90 -6.86
N SER A 226 11.84 -2.00 -6.05
CA SER A 226 12.70 -0.90 -6.53
C SER A 226 13.95 -1.40 -7.26
N SER A 227 14.59 -2.46 -6.76
CA SER A 227 15.75 -3.08 -7.40
C SER A 227 15.40 -3.66 -8.78
N ILE A 228 14.27 -4.36 -8.88
CA ILE A 228 13.75 -4.90 -10.15
C ILE A 228 13.35 -3.76 -11.09
N ARG A 229 12.64 -2.72 -10.63
CA ARG A 229 12.27 -1.55 -11.47
C ARG A 229 13.50 -0.83 -12.02
N LYS A 230 14.56 -0.65 -11.22
CA LYS A 230 15.83 -0.06 -11.68
C LYS A 230 16.47 -0.92 -12.77
N LYS A 231 16.58 -2.23 -12.56
CA LYS A 231 17.14 -3.16 -13.57
C LYS A 231 16.29 -3.24 -14.84
N PHE A 232 14.97 -3.18 -14.70
CA PHE A 232 14.01 -3.22 -15.81
C PHE A 232 14.16 -2.00 -16.73
N VAL A 233 14.24 -0.80 -16.15
CA VAL A 233 14.52 0.44 -16.89
C VAL A 233 15.86 0.33 -17.64
N LEU A 234 16.90 -0.20 -17.00
CA LEU A 234 18.24 -0.38 -17.59
C LEU A 234 18.29 -1.37 -18.77
N LEU A 235 17.20 -2.06 -19.11
CA LEU A 235 17.10 -2.87 -20.33
C LEU A 235 16.80 -2.03 -21.59
N PHE A 236 16.41 -0.77 -21.42
CA PHE A 236 15.92 0.12 -22.49
C PHE A 236 16.74 1.41 -22.63
N ASP A 237 17.26 1.94 -21.53
CA ASP A 237 18.20 3.07 -21.51
C ASP A 237 19.28 2.80 -20.45
N ALA A 238 20.55 2.95 -20.82
CA ALA A 238 21.68 2.75 -19.91
C ALA A 238 21.90 3.94 -18.94
N ASN A 239 21.49 5.14 -19.34
CA ASN A 239 21.61 6.39 -18.57
C ASN A 239 20.23 7.06 -18.45
N PRO A 240 19.22 6.36 -17.89
CA PRO A 240 17.84 6.80 -17.92
C PRO A 240 17.65 8.15 -17.21
N PRO A 241 16.87 9.09 -17.78
CA PRO A 241 16.44 10.29 -17.08
C PRO A 241 15.77 9.98 -15.74
N LYS A 242 15.78 10.94 -14.82
CA LYS A 242 15.08 10.78 -13.54
C LYS A 242 13.62 10.43 -13.78
N ASP A 243 13.13 9.44 -13.04
CA ASP A 243 11.75 8.94 -13.05
C ASP A 243 11.26 8.30 -14.38
N TYR A 244 12.13 8.17 -15.39
CA TYR A 244 11.85 7.51 -16.67
C TYR A 244 11.30 6.07 -16.51
N PHE A 245 10.45 5.69 -17.46
CA PHE A 245 9.97 4.33 -17.68
C PHE A 245 9.85 4.08 -19.20
N PRO A 246 10.10 2.84 -19.69
CA PRO A 246 10.08 2.57 -21.12
C PRO A 246 8.66 2.63 -21.69
N SER A 247 8.52 2.97 -22.97
CA SER A 247 7.21 3.06 -23.61
C SER A 247 6.51 1.69 -23.75
N PRO A 248 5.16 1.65 -23.85
CA PRO A 248 4.43 0.42 -24.13
C PRO A 248 4.93 -0.27 -25.41
N GLU A 249 5.22 0.51 -26.46
CA GLU A 249 5.75 0.00 -27.73
C GLU A 249 7.09 -0.73 -27.55
N ALA A 250 8.03 -0.15 -26.80
CA ALA A 250 9.35 -0.72 -26.58
C ALA A 250 9.28 -2.03 -25.77
N ILE A 251 8.41 -2.09 -24.76
CA ILE A 251 8.21 -3.26 -23.92
C ILE A 251 7.49 -4.38 -24.70
N ALA A 252 6.45 -4.06 -25.47
CA ALA A 252 5.76 -5.03 -26.32
C ALA A 252 6.72 -5.69 -27.34
N LYS A 253 7.63 -4.90 -27.93
CA LYS A 253 8.67 -5.37 -28.87
C LYS A 253 9.83 -6.14 -28.21
N THR A 254 9.88 -6.25 -26.88
CA THR A 254 11.00 -6.90 -26.16
C THR A 254 10.65 -8.31 -25.72
N SER A 255 11.54 -9.28 -25.98
CA SER A 255 11.30 -10.68 -25.64
C SER A 255 11.23 -10.93 -24.13
N ILE A 256 10.44 -11.93 -23.73
CA ILE A 256 10.24 -12.32 -22.33
C ILE A 256 11.56 -12.69 -21.65
N GLU A 257 12.47 -13.33 -22.37
CA GLU A 257 13.80 -13.71 -21.90
C GLU A 257 14.60 -12.47 -21.51
N LYS A 258 14.60 -11.42 -22.36
CA LYS A 258 15.26 -10.15 -22.05
C LYS A 258 14.58 -9.47 -20.86
N LEU A 259 13.24 -9.36 -20.83
CA LEU A 259 12.52 -8.76 -19.69
C LEU A 259 12.85 -9.45 -18.35
N ARG A 260 13.01 -10.78 -18.36
CA ARG A 260 13.35 -11.58 -17.17
C ARG A 260 14.75 -11.29 -16.61
N THR A 261 15.71 -10.82 -17.42
CA THR A 261 17.07 -10.47 -16.92
C THR A 261 17.06 -9.39 -15.84
N ALA A 262 16.01 -8.56 -15.79
CA ALA A 262 15.80 -7.58 -14.71
C ALA A 262 15.48 -8.20 -13.33
N GLY A 263 15.23 -9.51 -13.25
CA GLY A 263 14.75 -10.19 -12.04
C GLY A 263 13.22 -10.40 -12.01
N LEU A 264 12.54 -10.27 -13.16
CA LEU A 264 11.12 -10.62 -13.28
C LEU A 264 10.94 -12.15 -13.33
N SER A 265 9.85 -12.63 -12.74
CA SER A 265 9.38 -13.99 -13.01
C SER A 265 8.74 -14.07 -14.41
N GLN A 266 8.69 -15.27 -14.99
CA GLN A 266 8.02 -15.55 -16.26
C GLN A 266 6.64 -14.87 -16.37
N ARG A 267 5.78 -15.10 -15.37
CA ARG A 267 4.43 -14.53 -15.32
C ARG A 267 4.43 -13.00 -15.25
N LYS A 268 5.31 -12.38 -14.46
CA LYS A 268 5.40 -10.91 -14.41
C LYS A 268 5.85 -10.31 -15.74
N ALA A 269 6.80 -10.95 -16.44
CA ALA A 269 7.21 -10.52 -17.76
C ALA A 269 6.07 -10.63 -18.78
N GLU A 270 5.35 -11.76 -18.81
CA GLU A 270 4.13 -11.94 -19.65
C GLU A 270 3.06 -10.87 -19.35
N TYR A 271 2.80 -10.59 -18.07
CA TYR A 271 1.78 -9.62 -17.67
C TYR A 271 2.17 -8.18 -18.04
N ILE A 272 3.45 -7.82 -17.90
CA ILE A 272 3.96 -6.50 -18.27
C ILE A 272 4.00 -6.33 -19.80
N GLN A 273 4.37 -7.38 -20.56
CA GLN A 273 4.32 -7.36 -22.02
C GLN A 273 2.88 -7.24 -22.53
N GLY A 274 1.95 -8.07 -22.04
CA GLY A 274 0.54 -8.01 -22.45
C GLY A 274 -0.18 -6.71 -22.03
N LEU A 275 0.20 -6.12 -20.89
CA LEU A 275 -0.24 -4.78 -20.51
C LEU A 275 0.29 -3.73 -21.50
N ALA A 276 1.56 -3.83 -21.90
CA ALA A 276 2.18 -2.93 -22.86
C ALA A 276 1.56 -3.04 -24.26
N GLU A 277 1.24 -4.25 -24.72
CA GLU A 277 0.49 -4.50 -25.95
C GLU A 277 -0.88 -3.81 -25.94
N LYS A 278 -1.63 -3.90 -24.83
CA LYS A 278 -2.96 -3.25 -24.67
C LYS A 278 -2.89 -1.72 -24.67
N PHE A 279 -1.83 -1.13 -24.11
CA PHE A 279 -1.60 0.31 -24.21
C PHE A 279 -1.09 0.73 -25.60
N ASN A 280 -0.30 -0.11 -26.27
CA ASN A 280 0.25 0.15 -27.60
C ASN A 280 -0.82 0.05 -28.71
N SER A 281 -1.76 -0.88 -28.58
CA SER A 281 -2.92 -1.01 -29.49
C SER A 281 -4.01 0.03 -29.26
N GLY A 282 -3.96 0.76 -28.13
CA GLY A 282 -5.03 1.65 -27.69
C GLY A 282 -6.27 0.91 -27.16
N GLU A 283 -6.20 -0.41 -26.92
CA GLU A 283 -7.25 -1.15 -26.20
C GLU A 283 -7.47 -0.55 -24.81
N LEU A 284 -6.39 -0.21 -24.11
CA LEU A 284 -6.36 0.55 -22.87
C LEU A 284 -5.65 1.89 -23.09
N SER A 285 -6.15 2.99 -22.53
CA SER A 285 -5.54 4.31 -22.68
C SER A 285 -5.93 5.27 -21.55
N ALA A 286 -5.15 6.34 -21.37
CA ALA A 286 -5.47 7.41 -20.42
C ALA A 286 -6.86 8.04 -20.71
N GLN A 287 -7.18 8.28 -21.98
CA GLN A 287 -8.49 8.78 -22.40
C GLN A 287 -9.63 7.85 -21.92
N LYS A 288 -9.51 6.54 -22.16
CA LYS A 288 -10.50 5.55 -21.72
C LYS A 288 -10.66 5.49 -20.20
N LEU A 289 -9.56 5.59 -19.45
CA LEU A 289 -9.58 5.57 -17.98
C LEU A 289 -10.20 6.83 -17.34
N VAL A 290 -10.12 7.98 -18.04
CA VAL A 290 -10.82 9.22 -17.65
C VAL A 290 -12.30 9.19 -18.06
N SER A 291 -12.65 8.62 -19.21
CA SER A 291 -14.02 8.61 -19.74
C SER A 291 -14.94 7.51 -19.22
N ALA A 292 -14.37 6.47 -18.61
CA ALA A 292 -15.11 5.31 -18.11
C ALA A 292 -15.76 5.56 -16.75
N THR A 293 -16.92 4.94 -16.52
CA THR A 293 -17.51 4.75 -15.19
C THR A 293 -16.66 3.83 -14.31
N ASP A 294 -16.92 3.79 -12.99
CA ASP A 294 -16.18 2.89 -12.08
C ASP A 294 -16.26 1.42 -12.52
N GLN A 295 -17.44 0.97 -12.99
CA GLN A 295 -17.66 -0.40 -13.45
C GLN A 295 -16.86 -0.72 -14.72
N GLU A 296 -16.81 0.22 -15.67
CA GLU A 296 -16.02 0.08 -16.89
C GLU A 296 -14.51 0.10 -16.59
N VAL A 297 -14.04 0.95 -15.67
CA VAL A 297 -12.64 0.95 -15.20
C VAL A 297 -12.28 -0.40 -14.57
N MET A 298 -13.12 -0.91 -13.67
CA MET A 298 -12.90 -2.21 -13.03
C MET A 298 -12.88 -3.35 -14.06
N HIS A 299 -13.80 -3.35 -15.03
CA HIS A 299 -13.83 -4.34 -16.10
C HIS A 299 -12.59 -4.28 -17.01
N MET A 300 -12.19 -3.09 -17.48
CA MET A 300 -11.01 -2.88 -18.32
C MET A 300 -9.70 -3.30 -17.62
N LEU A 301 -9.61 -3.18 -16.29
CA LEU A 301 -8.41 -3.51 -15.54
C LEU A 301 -8.35 -5.00 -15.17
N VAL A 302 -9.46 -5.59 -14.69
CA VAL A 302 -9.51 -7.01 -14.25
C VAL A 302 -9.42 -7.99 -15.42
N THR A 303 -9.73 -7.55 -16.65
CA THR A 303 -9.51 -8.34 -17.88
C THR A 303 -8.04 -8.42 -18.30
N VAL A 304 -7.13 -7.63 -17.71
CA VAL A 304 -5.69 -7.72 -17.98
C VAL A 304 -5.04 -8.82 -17.13
N ARG A 305 -4.42 -9.81 -17.79
CA ARG A 305 -3.66 -10.89 -17.10
C ARG A 305 -2.62 -10.27 -16.16
N GLY A 306 -2.75 -10.57 -14.86
CA GLY A 306 -1.87 -10.06 -13.81
C GLY A 306 -2.46 -8.96 -12.92
N ILE A 307 -3.61 -8.39 -13.29
CA ILE A 307 -4.35 -7.41 -12.49
C ILE A 307 -5.63 -8.07 -11.98
N GLY A 308 -5.70 -8.32 -10.67
CA GLY A 308 -6.92 -8.79 -10.00
C GLY A 308 -7.79 -7.64 -9.45
N PRO A 309 -9.01 -7.91 -8.96
CA PRO A 309 -9.94 -6.89 -8.44
C PRO A 309 -9.28 -5.91 -7.45
N TRP A 310 -8.62 -6.41 -6.42
CA TRP A 310 -7.84 -5.59 -5.47
C TRP A 310 -6.82 -4.66 -6.16
N SER A 311 -6.11 -5.13 -7.20
CA SER A 311 -5.13 -4.29 -7.92
C SER A 311 -5.81 -3.21 -8.76
N ALA A 312 -6.98 -3.49 -9.32
CA ALA A 312 -7.80 -2.51 -10.03
C ALA A 312 -8.43 -1.49 -9.06
N GLU A 313 -8.93 -1.93 -7.90
CA GLU A 313 -9.41 -1.08 -6.80
C GLU A 313 -8.31 -0.14 -6.31
N MET A 314 -7.10 -0.63 -6.04
CA MET A 314 -5.97 0.20 -5.64
C MET A 314 -5.60 1.21 -6.73
N PHE A 315 -5.56 0.80 -8.00
CA PHE A 315 -5.27 1.72 -9.10
C PHE A 315 -6.36 2.81 -9.24
N ALA A 316 -7.65 2.44 -9.21
CA ALA A 316 -8.75 3.40 -9.26
C ALA A 316 -8.72 4.39 -8.08
N THR A 317 -8.38 3.91 -6.88
CA THR A 317 -8.22 4.71 -5.66
C THR A 317 -7.04 5.67 -5.72
N PHE A 318 -5.86 5.19 -6.12
CA PHE A 318 -4.58 5.88 -5.88
C PHE A 318 -3.99 6.52 -7.14
N ALA A 319 -4.18 5.90 -8.31
CA ALA A 319 -3.71 6.43 -9.58
C ALA A 319 -4.77 7.29 -10.28
N LEU A 320 -6.05 6.89 -10.30
CA LEU A 320 -7.13 7.71 -10.86
C LEU A 320 -7.71 8.71 -9.85
N LYS A 321 -7.51 8.47 -8.55
CA LYS A 321 -8.00 9.30 -7.44
C LYS A 321 -9.53 9.43 -7.41
N ARG A 322 -10.22 8.33 -7.77
CA ARG A 322 -11.66 8.13 -7.57
C ARG A 322 -11.94 7.96 -6.08
N MET A 323 -12.95 8.65 -5.55
CA MET A 323 -13.23 8.69 -4.12
C MET A 323 -14.30 7.71 -3.62
N ASP A 324 -15.02 7.00 -4.49
CA ASP A 324 -16.04 6.03 -4.07
C ASP A 324 -15.71 4.55 -4.33
N VAL A 325 -14.42 4.22 -4.38
CA VAL A 325 -13.91 2.85 -4.53
C VAL A 325 -13.76 2.19 -3.15
N PHE A 326 -14.04 0.89 -3.04
CA PHE A 326 -13.99 0.19 -1.77
C PHE A 326 -13.60 -1.29 -1.93
N SER A 327 -12.53 -1.72 -1.24
CA SER A 327 -12.02 -3.10 -1.31
C SER A 327 -12.49 -3.96 -0.14
N THR A 328 -13.38 -4.92 -0.39
CA THR A 328 -13.80 -5.92 0.61
C THR A 328 -12.73 -7.01 0.84
N GLY A 329 -11.85 -7.21 -0.14
CA GLY A 329 -10.79 -8.22 -0.12
C GLY A 329 -9.54 -7.85 0.68
N ASP A 330 -9.39 -6.60 1.12
CA ASP A 330 -8.21 -6.16 1.85
C ASP A 330 -8.27 -6.50 3.35
N LEU A 331 -7.22 -7.16 3.85
CA LEU A 331 -7.13 -7.58 5.25
C LEU A 331 -6.82 -6.43 6.22
N GLY A 332 -6.19 -5.36 5.76
CA GLY A 332 -5.95 -4.13 6.52
C GLY A 332 -7.24 -3.33 6.69
N ILE A 333 -8.03 -3.15 5.63
CA ILE A 333 -9.35 -2.52 5.71
C ILE A 333 -10.27 -3.33 6.62
N GLN A 334 -10.35 -4.66 6.44
CA GLN A 334 -11.11 -5.54 7.33
C GLN A 334 -10.74 -5.34 8.80
N ARG A 335 -9.44 -5.24 9.11
CA ARG A 335 -8.92 -5.00 10.47
C ARG A 335 -9.32 -3.62 10.99
N GLY A 336 -9.13 -2.55 10.20
CA GLY A 336 -9.50 -1.19 10.57
C GLY A 336 -11.00 -1.02 10.83
N MET A 337 -11.84 -1.63 10.01
CA MET A 337 -13.30 -1.65 10.23
C MET A 337 -13.70 -2.46 11.44
N ALA A 338 -13.03 -3.58 11.72
CA ALA A 338 -13.27 -4.36 12.93
C ALA A 338 -12.87 -3.57 14.21
N VAL A 339 -11.78 -2.80 14.16
CA VAL A 339 -11.40 -1.84 15.20
C VAL A 339 -12.48 -0.75 15.37
N LEU A 340 -12.93 -0.13 14.28
CA LEU A 340 -14.02 0.87 14.33
C LEU A 340 -15.35 0.28 14.85
N ALA A 341 -15.59 -1.02 14.61
CA ALA A 341 -16.73 -1.78 15.13
C ALA A 341 -16.55 -2.24 16.59
N GLY A 342 -15.49 -1.83 17.29
CA GLY A 342 -15.22 -2.20 18.69
C GLY A 342 -14.85 -3.67 18.89
N ARG A 343 -14.40 -4.37 17.84
CA ARG A 343 -14.07 -5.81 17.90
C ARG A 343 -12.61 -6.01 18.31
N ASP A 344 -12.38 -6.96 19.22
CA ASP A 344 -11.03 -7.39 19.58
C ASP A 344 -10.37 -8.18 18.43
N VAL A 345 -9.60 -7.47 17.61
CA VAL A 345 -8.88 -8.03 16.45
C VAL A 345 -7.84 -9.09 16.80
N ASN A 346 -7.38 -9.17 18.07
CA ASN A 346 -6.46 -10.22 18.51
C ASN A 346 -7.19 -11.56 18.75
N LYS A 347 -8.49 -11.49 19.11
CA LYS A 347 -9.35 -12.68 19.28
C LYS A 347 -10.02 -13.13 17.97
N LEU A 348 -10.08 -12.27 16.94
CA LEU A 348 -10.71 -12.57 15.64
C LEU A 348 -9.84 -13.48 14.73
N ARG A 349 -9.95 -14.80 14.92
CA ARG A 349 -9.39 -15.83 14.01
C ARG A 349 -10.50 -16.78 13.55
N THR A 350 -10.54 -17.17 12.27
CA THR A 350 -11.55 -18.14 11.82
C THR A 350 -11.20 -19.54 12.34
N LYS A 351 -12.23 -20.40 12.48
CA LYS A 351 -12.01 -21.85 12.42
C LYS A 351 -11.25 -22.16 11.12
N GLY A 352 -10.18 -22.94 11.20
CA GLY A 352 -9.23 -23.13 10.08
C GLY A 352 -8.09 -22.11 9.96
N GLY A 353 -7.93 -21.19 10.92
CA GLY A 353 -6.69 -20.40 11.11
C GLY A 353 -6.46 -19.27 10.10
N LYS A 354 -7.41 -18.96 9.22
CA LYS A 354 -7.36 -17.78 8.35
C LYS A 354 -7.78 -16.53 9.13
N TRP A 355 -7.27 -15.37 8.71
CA TRP A 355 -7.72 -14.08 9.21
C TRP A 355 -8.93 -13.61 8.41
N LYS A 356 -9.99 -13.19 9.11
CA LYS A 356 -11.17 -12.53 8.56
C LYS A 356 -11.81 -11.73 9.69
N TYR A 357 -11.57 -10.42 9.71
CA TYR A 357 -11.97 -9.56 10.83
C TYR A 357 -13.42 -9.07 10.70
N MET A 358 -13.92 -9.00 9.47
CA MET A 358 -15.29 -8.63 9.13
C MET A 358 -15.74 -9.48 7.93
N THR A 359 -17.05 -9.71 7.79
CA THR A 359 -17.61 -10.31 6.58
C THR A 359 -17.83 -9.25 5.51
N GLU A 360 -17.73 -9.66 4.25
CA GLU A 360 -17.97 -8.79 3.10
C GLU A 360 -19.34 -8.08 3.15
N LYS A 361 -20.38 -8.79 3.60
CA LYS A 361 -21.70 -8.21 3.84
C LYS A 361 -21.64 -7.07 4.87
N GLU A 362 -21.09 -7.31 6.05
CA GLU A 362 -20.93 -6.28 7.09
C GLU A 362 -20.07 -5.10 6.61
N MET A 363 -19.02 -5.36 5.81
CA MET A 363 -18.18 -4.31 5.24
C MET A 363 -18.96 -3.42 4.26
N VAL A 364 -19.78 -4.01 3.37
CA VAL A 364 -20.61 -3.26 2.42
C VAL A 364 -21.73 -2.50 3.13
N GLU A 365 -22.39 -3.12 4.12
CA GLU A 365 -23.42 -2.48 4.94
C GLU A 365 -22.87 -1.30 5.75
N MET A 366 -21.63 -1.39 6.23
CA MET A 366 -20.96 -0.29 6.94
C MET A 366 -20.41 0.78 5.99
N SER A 367 -19.72 0.39 4.91
CA SER A 367 -19.07 1.35 4.00
C SER A 367 -20.07 2.11 3.13
N SER A 368 -21.24 1.55 2.83
CA SER A 368 -22.30 2.24 2.06
C SER A 368 -22.71 3.59 2.65
N LYS A 369 -22.64 3.74 3.98
CA LYS A 369 -22.97 4.98 4.69
C LYS A 369 -22.01 6.14 4.42
N PHE A 370 -20.78 5.81 4.00
CA PHE A 370 -19.72 6.77 3.71
C PHE A 370 -19.58 7.06 2.20
N ALA A 371 -20.54 6.62 1.38
CA ALA A 371 -20.61 7.01 -0.02
C ALA A 371 -21.06 8.49 -0.14
N PRO A 372 -20.44 9.31 -1.01
CA PRO A 372 -19.56 8.90 -2.12
C PRO A 372 -18.05 8.94 -1.79
N TYR A 373 -17.65 8.88 -0.52
CA TYR A 373 -16.25 9.04 -0.07
C TYR A 373 -15.61 7.74 0.45
N ARG A 374 -16.06 6.57 -0.05
CA ARG A 374 -15.62 5.25 0.45
C ARG A 374 -14.11 4.98 0.30
N SER A 375 -13.42 5.58 -0.68
CA SER A 375 -11.97 5.51 -0.83
C SER A 375 -11.23 6.21 0.32
N LEU A 376 -11.78 7.33 0.81
CA LEU A 376 -11.21 8.09 1.92
C LEU A 376 -11.45 7.36 3.24
N PHE A 377 -12.66 6.83 3.44
CA PHE A 377 -12.98 5.94 4.56
C PHE A 377 -12.02 4.74 4.58
N MET A 378 -11.85 4.06 3.45
CA MET A 378 -10.89 2.98 3.23
C MET A 378 -9.45 3.39 3.59
N TRP A 379 -9.01 4.60 3.21
CA TRP A 379 -7.69 5.11 3.58
C TRP A 379 -7.53 5.24 5.11
N TYR A 380 -8.53 5.78 5.80
CA TYR A 380 -8.54 5.86 7.26
C TYR A 380 -8.62 4.49 7.95
N MET A 381 -9.23 3.48 7.34
CA MET A 381 -9.22 2.12 7.89
C MET A 381 -7.81 1.51 7.91
N TRP A 382 -6.95 1.79 6.92
CA TRP A 382 -5.52 1.42 7.00
C TRP A 382 -4.73 2.26 8.02
N ARG A 383 -5.23 3.42 8.47
CA ARG A 383 -4.61 4.12 9.60
C ARG A 383 -5.02 3.44 10.91
N LEU A 384 -6.30 3.08 11.06
CA LEU A 384 -6.80 2.30 12.21
C LEU A 384 -6.25 0.87 12.30
N SER A 385 -5.83 0.21 11.20
CA SER A 385 -5.18 -1.09 11.28
C SER A 385 -3.77 -1.03 11.89
N ASP A 386 -3.11 0.12 11.72
CA ASP A 386 -1.68 0.32 11.95
C ASP A 386 -1.39 1.11 13.25
N THR A 387 -2.36 1.88 13.76
CA THR A 387 -2.25 2.63 15.02
C THR A 387 -2.71 1.83 16.25
N ASN A 388 -2.19 2.17 17.43
CA ASN A 388 -2.74 1.67 18.70
C ASN A 388 -4.17 2.21 18.91
N THR A 389 -5.08 1.35 19.39
CA THR A 389 -6.53 1.55 19.27
C THR A 389 -7.17 2.37 20.39
N ASP A 390 -6.43 2.62 21.48
CA ASP A 390 -6.87 3.43 22.64
C ASP A 390 -7.37 4.84 22.24
N VAL A 391 -6.95 5.30 21.05
CA VAL A 391 -7.34 6.56 20.42
C VAL A 391 -8.81 6.66 20.00
N LEU A 392 -9.57 5.55 20.03
CA LEU A 392 -11.03 5.52 19.80
C LEU A 392 -11.84 5.41 21.09
N THR A 393 -11.17 5.32 22.25
CA THR A 393 -11.78 5.21 23.59
C THR A 393 -11.54 6.44 24.46
N THR A 394 -11.14 7.56 23.83
CA THR A 394 -10.96 8.89 24.44
C THR A 394 -11.77 9.92 23.66
#